data_AF-A0A848UIJ2-F1
#
_entry.id   AF-A0A848UIJ2-F1
#
_cell.length_a   1.000
_cell.length_b   1.000
_cell.length_c   1.000
_cell.angle_alpha   90.00
_cell.angle_beta   90.00
_cell.angle_gamma   90.00
#
_symmetry.space_group_name_H-M   'P 1'
#
loop_
_entity.id
_entity.type
_entity.pdbx_description
1 polymer ?
#
loop_
_entity_poly.entity_id
_entity_poly.type
_entity_poly.pdbx_seq_one_letter_code
_entity_poly.pdbx_strand_id
1 'polypeptide(L)'
;MTEADQYSNIPPTIELPADGDLSDVAASDAPPDEPVTPPRRWIKENLFSSTSNTIQTILFGGIMLLLIRWVLGLVFAEESDWSAVATNLRLLMSYNYPADQYVRIWFTVGAIAGAVGLSFAAWNLAPKISFRKAGVAALGTGGALLLMGVLSPSATPGDIRAGMLLLGALFAAIGAVTLFAVTDPHLRHISFETVLLTFCAVVLAITWLFPFGRYEFVDGAPIVESGTVNMTTKGPWTVTIAILLVAYFGGRALASLIGSRPLRLGLSVWWVVGPAFLIFLVLRDPAFDWDYVLSVDLPLAIAFGLGGGAVLFALTKPGLGDIARGLGALMFGFAIFNWVAAFFGWYPMLQKVRFSFVVLALFMLMAPTFAGERSARLRFAGAWVGLVVVGHWLITGINTPSTLDIAAPPFLGGFVLSVTLAYYVMLASFPLGILMA
;
A
#
# COMPACT_ATOMS: atom_id res chain seq x y z
N MET A 1 33.27 38.56 15.30
CA MET A 1 32.49 37.73 16.22
C MET A 1 33.21 36.39 16.26
N THR A 2 33.90 36.13 17.36
CA THR A 2 34.84 35.02 17.54
C THR A 2 34.13 33.70 17.83
N GLU A 3 34.77 32.60 17.46
CA GLU A 3 34.35 31.18 17.47
C GLU A 3 33.97 30.60 18.85
N ALA A 4 33.76 31.44 19.87
CA ALA A 4 33.50 31.05 21.25
C ALA A 4 32.02 31.16 21.69
N ASP A 5 31.15 31.78 20.87
CA ASP A 5 29.73 32.00 21.22
C ASP A 5 28.78 30.86 20.79
N GLN A 6 29.30 29.77 20.20
CA GLN A 6 28.47 28.71 19.60
C GLN A 6 28.13 27.54 20.56
N TYR A 7 28.63 27.53 21.80
CA TYR A 7 28.45 26.41 22.75
C TYR A 7 27.63 26.74 24.01
N SER A 8 26.89 27.86 24.06
CA SER A 8 26.15 28.28 25.27
C SER A 8 24.76 27.64 25.47
N ASN A 9 24.30 26.77 24.56
CA ASN A 9 23.00 26.09 24.70
C ASN A 9 23.19 24.61 25.06
N ILE A 10 23.66 24.34 26.27
CA ILE A 10 23.46 23.04 26.92
C ILE A 10 22.09 23.13 27.61
N PRO A 11 21.11 22.26 27.30
CA PRO A 11 19.85 22.25 28.03
C PRO A 11 20.12 21.96 29.52
N PRO A 12 19.37 22.57 30.45
CA PRO A 12 19.59 22.35 31.88
C PRO A 12 19.49 20.85 32.17
N THR A 13 20.46 20.34 32.91
CA THR A 13 20.46 18.97 33.42
C THR A 13 19.16 18.75 34.18
N ILE A 14 18.38 17.74 33.79
CA ILE A 14 17.14 17.40 34.47
C ILE A 14 17.53 16.94 35.89
N GLU A 15 17.37 17.82 36.88
CA GLU A 15 17.45 17.45 38.29
C GLU A 15 16.25 16.57 38.60
N LEU A 16 16.48 15.26 38.72
CA LEU A 16 15.48 14.32 39.20
C LEU A 16 15.22 14.62 40.69
N PRO A 17 13.98 14.91 41.10
CA PRO A 17 13.67 15.12 42.52
C PRO A 17 13.96 13.84 43.29
N ALA A 18 14.72 13.96 44.38
CA ALA A 18 15.23 12.82 45.14
C ALA A 18 14.11 11.93 45.74
N ASP A 19 12.88 12.44 45.86
CA ASP A 19 11.75 11.74 46.50
C ASP A 19 10.40 11.95 45.76
N GLY A 20 10.40 12.04 44.43
CA GLY A 20 9.20 12.33 43.63
C GLY A 20 8.59 11.09 42.96
N ASP A 21 7.30 10.86 43.19
CA ASP A 21 6.47 9.84 42.56
C ASP A 21 6.66 9.79 41.02
N LEU A 22 7.00 8.61 40.50
CA LEU A 22 7.21 8.37 39.07
C LEU A 22 5.92 8.54 38.24
N SER A 23 4.76 8.70 38.89
CA SER A 23 3.50 9.04 38.23
C SER A 23 3.51 10.41 37.56
N ASP A 24 4.27 11.38 38.09
CA ASP A 24 4.26 12.76 37.59
C ASP A 24 5.12 12.93 36.33
N VAL A 25 6.15 12.10 36.16
CA VAL A 25 6.98 12.10 34.94
C VAL A 25 6.21 11.52 33.74
N ALA A 26 5.33 10.54 33.97
CA ALA A 26 4.48 9.96 32.93
C ALA A 26 3.34 10.89 32.48
N ALA A 27 2.95 11.87 33.31
CA ALA A 27 1.96 12.89 32.96
C ALA A 27 2.54 14.03 32.09
N SER A 28 3.87 14.17 32.04
CA SER A 28 4.56 15.26 31.35
C SER A 28 4.71 15.07 29.82
N ASP A 29 4.44 13.88 29.28
CA ASP A 29 4.60 13.57 27.85
C ASP A 29 3.29 13.72 27.03
N ALA A 30 2.19 14.14 27.66
CA ALA A 30 1.03 14.60 26.90
C ALA A 30 1.37 15.96 26.28
N PRO A 31 1.29 16.13 24.94
CA PRO A 31 1.44 17.45 24.35
C PRO A 31 0.46 18.39 25.06
N PRO A 32 0.91 19.56 25.55
CA PRO A 32 0.04 20.45 26.30
C PRO A 32 -1.21 20.71 25.49
N ASP A 33 -2.38 20.70 26.15
CA ASP A 33 -3.65 21.03 25.52
C ASP A 33 -3.53 22.43 24.89
N GLU A 34 -3.23 22.47 23.59
CA GLU A 34 -3.19 23.74 22.87
C GLU A 34 -4.57 24.37 23.03
N PRO A 35 -4.67 25.57 23.62
CA PRO A 35 -5.95 26.19 23.84
C PRO A 35 -6.66 26.34 22.49
N VAL A 36 -7.87 25.77 22.38
CA VAL A 36 -8.65 25.77 21.14
C VAL A 36 -8.86 27.21 20.70
N THR A 37 -8.11 27.65 19.69
CA THR A 37 -8.24 29.01 19.17
C THR A 37 -9.58 29.15 18.46
N PRO A 38 -10.37 30.19 18.77
CA PRO A 38 -11.64 30.40 18.08
C PRO A 38 -11.37 30.63 16.59
N PRO A 39 -12.19 30.08 15.66
CA PRO A 39 -11.90 30.07 14.22
C PRO A 39 -11.56 31.45 13.64
N ARG A 40 -12.26 32.50 14.10
CA ARG A 40 -12.00 33.88 13.68
C ARG A 40 -10.60 34.37 14.02
N ARG A 41 -10.09 34.00 15.21
CA ARG A 41 -8.75 34.38 15.66
C ARG A 41 -7.70 33.63 14.84
N TRP A 42 -7.90 32.33 14.63
CA TRP A 42 -7.05 31.53 13.76
C TRP A 42 -6.95 32.11 12.34
N ILE A 43 -8.08 32.49 11.73
CA ILE A 43 -8.11 33.10 10.38
C ILE A 43 -7.29 34.39 10.35
N LYS A 44 -7.47 35.26 11.36
CA LYS A 44 -6.75 36.54 11.43
C LYS A 44 -5.23 36.31 11.57
N GLU A 45 -4.82 35.38 12.42
CA GLU A 45 -3.42 35.11 12.72
C GLU A 45 -2.71 34.37 11.56
N ASN A 46 -3.41 33.49 10.84
CA ASN A 46 -2.80 32.67 9.78
C ASN A 46 -2.92 33.30 8.38
N LEU A 47 -4.06 33.88 8.04
CA LEU A 47 -4.32 34.37 6.68
C LEU A 47 -4.16 35.89 6.52
N PHE A 48 -4.39 36.65 7.60
CA PHE A 48 -4.47 38.12 7.56
C PHE A 48 -3.56 38.79 8.61
N SER A 49 -2.44 38.15 8.96
CA SER A 49 -1.52 38.64 10.01
C SER A 49 -0.76 39.91 9.64
N SER A 50 -0.64 40.21 8.35
CA SER A 50 0.00 41.43 7.84
C SER A 50 -0.67 41.91 6.56
N THR A 51 -0.37 43.14 6.12
CA THR A 51 -0.85 43.66 4.83
C THR A 51 -0.38 42.81 3.65
N SER A 52 0.87 42.33 3.69
CA SER A 52 1.42 41.42 2.67
C SER A 52 0.63 40.11 2.62
N ASN A 53 0.41 39.48 3.78
CA ASN A 53 -0.35 38.24 3.87
C ASN A 53 -1.82 38.43 3.45
N THR A 54 -2.40 39.60 3.73
CA THR A 54 -3.74 39.96 3.27
C THR A 54 -3.80 40.03 1.74
N ILE A 55 -2.84 40.70 1.10
CA ILE A 55 -2.76 40.77 -0.37
C ILE A 55 -2.57 39.37 -0.97
N GLN A 56 -1.65 38.57 -0.42
CA GLN A 56 -1.40 37.21 -0.88
C GLN A 56 -2.64 36.31 -0.73
N THR A 57 -3.32 36.35 0.41
CA THR A 57 -4.54 35.58 0.66
C THR A 57 -5.65 35.95 -0.32
N ILE A 58 -5.86 37.25 -0.58
CA ILE A 58 -6.88 37.69 -1.54
C ILE A 58 -6.48 37.30 -2.97
N LEU A 59 -5.23 37.52 -3.36
CA LEU A 59 -4.73 37.22 -4.72
C LEU A 59 -4.78 35.73 -5.01
N PHE A 60 -4.13 34.90 -4.18
CA PHE A 60 -4.07 33.46 -4.39
C PHE A 60 -5.41 32.78 -4.08
N GLY A 61 -6.19 33.29 -3.14
CA GLY A 61 -7.56 32.84 -2.91
C GLY A 61 -8.44 33.11 -4.12
N GLY A 62 -8.38 34.31 -4.70
CA GLY A 62 -9.08 34.65 -5.94
C GLY A 62 -8.65 33.79 -7.12
N ILE A 63 -7.34 33.61 -7.33
CA ILE A 63 -6.81 32.72 -8.37
C ILE A 63 -7.31 31.29 -8.15
N MET A 64 -7.28 30.77 -6.93
CA MET A 64 -7.77 29.43 -6.62
C MET A 64 -9.26 29.27 -6.97
N LEU A 65 -10.10 30.26 -6.64
CA LEU A 65 -11.52 30.23 -6.99
C LEU A 65 -11.74 30.27 -8.51
N LEU A 66 -10.96 31.08 -9.24
CA LEU A 66 -10.99 31.12 -10.70
C LEU A 66 -10.50 29.81 -11.33
N LEU A 67 -9.48 29.18 -10.77
CA LEU A 67 -8.98 27.88 -11.22
C LEU A 67 -10.03 26.79 -10.98
N ILE A 68 -10.67 26.75 -9.80
CA ILE A 68 -11.77 25.81 -9.52
C ILE A 68 -12.91 26.03 -10.52
N ARG A 69 -13.34 27.28 -10.72
CA ARG A 69 -14.36 27.67 -11.72
C ARG A 69 -13.99 27.20 -13.12
N TRP A 70 -12.73 27.37 -13.52
CA TRP A 70 -12.20 26.99 -14.83
C TRP A 70 -12.15 25.47 -15.01
N VAL A 71 -11.64 24.72 -14.03
CA VAL A 71 -11.62 23.25 -14.06
C VAL A 71 -13.03 22.69 -14.12
N LEU A 72 -13.96 23.20 -13.31
CA LEU A 72 -15.38 22.82 -13.40
C LEU A 72 -15.97 23.14 -14.78
N GLY A 73 -15.54 24.26 -15.38
CA GLY A 73 -15.85 24.63 -16.76
C GLY A 73 -15.40 23.58 -17.77
N LEU A 74 -14.16 23.10 -17.67
CA LEU A 74 -13.66 22.03 -18.52
C LEU A 74 -14.40 20.71 -18.28
N VAL A 75 -14.66 20.37 -17.02
CA VAL A 75 -15.30 19.09 -16.67
C VAL A 75 -16.72 19.02 -17.20
N PHE A 76 -17.47 20.12 -17.13
CA PHE A 76 -18.87 20.19 -17.56
C PHE A 76 -19.07 20.94 -18.87
N ALA A 77 -18.02 21.09 -19.68
CA ALA A 77 -18.14 21.64 -21.02
C ALA A 77 -19.02 20.72 -21.88
N GLU A 78 -19.80 21.29 -22.81
CA GLU A 78 -20.65 20.50 -23.70
C GLU A 78 -19.82 19.58 -24.62
N GLU A 79 -18.58 19.97 -24.91
CA GLU A 79 -17.62 19.20 -25.70
C GLU A 79 -16.94 18.08 -24.91
N SER A 80 -17.10 18.02 -23.59
CA SER A 80 -16.44 17.03 -22.73
C SER A 80 -17.20 15.71 -22.72
N ASP A 81 -16.76 14.78 -23.60
CA ASP A 81 -17.30 13.43 -23.66
C ASP A 81 -16.60 12.46 -22.68
N TRP A 82 -17.17 12.32 -21.50
CA TRP A 82 -16.71 11.39 -20.47
C TRP A 82 -17.04 9.92 -20.79
N SER A 83 -17.90 9.64 -21.78
CA SER A 83 -18.23 8.28 -22.17
C SER A 83 -17.00 7.56 -22.73
N ALA A 84 -16.14 8.26 -23.48
CA ALA A 84 -14.88 7.71 -23.96
C ALA A 84 -13.97 7.27 -22.80
N VAL A 85 -13.86 8.08 -21.73
CA VAL A 85 -13.07 7.73 -20.54
C VAL A 85 -13.69 6.53 -19.83
N ALA A 86 -15.00 6.55 -19.59
CA ALA A 86 -15.69 5.46 -18.90
C ALA A 86 -15.62 4.13 -19.66
N THR A 87 -15.77 4.17 -20.99
CA THR A 87 -15.71 2.97 -21.84
C THR A 87 -14.28 2.43 -21.96
N ASN A 88 -13.27 3.30 -21.99
CA ASN A 88 -11.85 2.90 -22.06
C ASN A 88 -11.22 2.63 -20.69
N LEU A 89 -11.86 2.96 -19.57
CA LEU A 89 -11.33 2.69 -18.23
C LEU A 89 -11.06 1.20 -18.01
N ARG A 90 -11.88 0.34 -18.63
CA ARG A 90 -11.65 -1.10 -18.67
C ARG A 90 -10.31 -1.45 -19.32
N LEU A 91 -9.99 -0.85 -20.47
CA LEU A 91 -8.69 -1.05 -21.14
C LEU A 91 -7.53 -0.52 -20.29
N LEU A 92 -7.72 0.58 -19.57
CA LEU A 92 -6.69 1.08 -18.64
C LEU A 92 -6.42 0.09 -17.49
N MET A 93 -7.48 -0.51 -16.94
CA MET A 93 -7.41 -1.36 -15.74
C MET A 93 -7.04 -2.81 -16.04
N SER A 94 -7.66 -3.43 -17.05
CA SER A 94 -7.43 -4.82 -17.42
C SER A 94 -6.56 -4.99 -18.67
N TYR A 95 -6.38 -3.94 -19.48
CA TYR A 95 -5.65 -4.02 -20.74
C TYR A 95 -6.08 -5.24 -21.59
N ASN A 96 -5.13 -6.08 -22.02
CA ASN A 96 -5.36 -7.28 -22.81
C ASN A 96 -5.81 -8.50 -21.99
N TYR A 97 -6.18 -8.34 -20.71
CA TYR A 97 -6.58 -9.48 -19.89
C TYR A 97 -7.93 -10.06 -20.35
N PRO A 98 -8.04 -11.37 -20.59
CA PRO A 98 -9.26 -11.99 -21.09
C PRO A 98 -10.44 -11.83 -20.12
N ALA A 99 -11.61 -11.46 -20.64
CA ALA A 99 -12.80 -11.16 -19.85
C ALA A 99 -13.32 -12.38 -19.08
N ASP A 100 -13.23 -13.56 -19.67
CA ASP A 100 -13.58 -14.86 -19.08
C ASP A 100 -12.67 -15.21 -17.89
N GLN A 101 -11.46 -14.66 -17.84
CA GLN A 101 -10.48 -14.91 -16.77
C GLN A 101 -10.55 -13.87 -15.63
N TYR A 102 -11.47 -12.91 -15.66
CA TYR A 102 -11.57 -11.84 -14.63
C TYR A 102 -11.75 -12.36 -13.20
N VAL A 103 -12.20 -13.60 -13.04
CA VAL A 103 -12.24 -14.27 -11.72
C VAL A 103 -10.88 -14.26 -11.03
N ARG A 104 -9.76 -14.33 -11.77
CA ARG A 104 -8.39 -14.29 -11.24
C ARG A 104 -8.00 -12.90 -10.72
N ILE A 105 -8.47 -11.85 -11.40
CA ILE A 105 -8.31 -10.47 -10.94
C ILE A 105 -9.07 -10.29 -9.62
N TRP A 106 -10.32 -10.73 -9.57
CA TRP A 106 -11.13 -10.63 -8.36
C TRP A 106 -10.60 -11.49 -7.21
N PHE A 107 -10.08 -12.68 -7.50
CA PHE A 107 -9.39 -13.48 -6.50
C PHE A 107 -8.17 -12.75 -5.94
N THR A 108 -7.38 -12.10 -6.80
CA THR A 108 -6.20 -11.31 -6.39
C THR A 108 -6.60 -10.14 -5.49
N VAL A 109 -7.62 -9.37 -5.89
CA VAL A 109 -8.16 -8.27 -5.09
C VAL A 109 -8.69 -8.77 -3.75
N GLY A 110 -9.44 -9.88 -3.75
CA GLY A 110 -9.95 -10.53 -2.54
C GLY A 110 -8.84 -11.03 -1.62
N ALA A 111 -7.78 -11.63 -2.15
CA ALA A 111 -6.63 -12.10 -1.38
C ALA A 111 -5.86 -10.94 -0.73
N ILE A 112 -5.66 -9.83 -1.46
CA ILE A 112 -5.07 -8.60 -0.91
C ILE A 112 -5.98 -7.99 0.16
N ALA A 113 -7.28 -7.87 -0.09
CA ALA A 113 -8.24 -7.36 0.89
C ALA A 113 -8.28 -8.22 2.16
N GLY A 114 -8.27 -9.55 2.02
CA GLY A 114 -8.17 -10.48 3.14
C GLY A 114 -6.88 -10.28 3.94
N ALA A 115 -5.74 -10.14 3.26
CA ALA A 115 -4.47 -9.85 3.92
C ALA A 115 -4.48 -8.51 4.66
N VAL A 116 -5.09 -7.47 4.08
CA VAL A 116 -5.30 -6.17 4.75
C VAL A 116 -6.12 -6.35 6.03
N GLY A 117 -7.27 -7.03 5.94
CA GLY A 117 -8.13 -7.31 7.10
C GLY A 117 -7.39 -8.06 8.21
N LEU A 118 -6.66 -9.12 7.85
CA LEU A 118 -5.82 -9.87 8.78
C LEU A 118 -4.69 -9.02 9.36
N SER A 119 -4.09 -8.10 8.60
CA SER A 119 -3.06 -7.17 9.10
C SER A 119 -3.60 -6.22 10.16
N PHE A 120 -4.78 -5.63 9.95
CA PHE A 120 -5.40 -4.82 10.99
C PHE A 120 -5.62 -5.62 12.29
N ALA A 121 -6.05 -6.87 12.18
CA ALA A 121 -6.23 -7.75 13.31
C ALA A 121 -4.90 -8.13 14.01
N ALA A 122 -3.90 -8.55 13.23
CA ALA A 122 -2.65 -9.09 13.75
C ALA A 122 -1.82 -8.05 14.52
N TRP A 123 -1.79 -6.81 14.03
CA TRP A 123 -1.10 -5.71 14.70
C TRP A 123 -1.98 -4.96 15.70
N ASN A 124 -3.24 -5.37 15.87
CA ASN A 124 -4.22 -4.66 16.69
C ASN A 124 -4.27 -3.16 16.34
N LEU A 125 -4.24 -2.87 15.04
CA LEU A 125 -4.30 -1.52 14.52
C LEU A 125 -5.73 -1.00 14.70
N ALA A 126 -5.94 -0.23 15.76
CA ALA A 126 -7.20 0.43 16.06
C ALA A 126 -6.98 1.95 16.09
N PRO A 127 -6.76 2.59 14.93
CA PRO A 127 -6.58 4.03 14.87
C PRO A 127 -7.80 4.74 15.47
N LYS A 128 -7.56 5.57 16.48
CA LYS A 128 -8.60 6.33 17.17
C LYS A 128 -8.81 7.66 16.44
N ILE A 129 -9.94 7.81 15.76
CA ILE A 129 -10.33 9.08 15.15
C ILE A 129 -11.19 9.84 16.17
N SER A 130 -10.75 11.04 16.59
CA SER A 130 -11.59 11.86 17.48
C SER A 130 -12.80 12.42 16.74
N PHE A 131 -13.92 12.62 17.46
CA PHE A 131 -15.11 13.25 16.89
C PHE A 131 -14.80 14.64 16.35
N ARG A 132 -13.86 15.37 16.96
CA ARG A 132 -13.38 16.67 16.43
C ARG A 132 -12.75 16.51 15.05
N LYS A 133 -11.83 15.55 14.85
CA LYS A 133 -11.20 15.33 13.54
C LYS A 133 -12.24 14.92 12.50
N ALA A 134 -13.16 14.03 12.86
CA ALA A 134 -14.26 13.61 11.98
C ALA A 134 -15.20 14.77 11.62
N GLY A 135 -15.57 15.61 12.60
CA GLY A 135 -16.42 16.78 12.41
C GLY A 135 -15.77 17.85 11.54
N VAL A 136 -14.47 18.12 11.74
CA VAL A 136 -13.69 19.03 10.87
C VAL A 136 -13.61 18.49 9.44
N ALA A 137 -13.34 17.18 9.28
CA ALA A 137 -13.30 16.55 7.96
C ALA A 137 -14.66 16.66 7.25
N ALA A 138 -15.76 16.30 7.93
CA ALA A 138 -17.11 16.41 7.39
C ALA A 138 -17.47 17.86 7.02
N LEU A 139 -17.16 18.83 7.89
CA LEU A 139 -17.40 20.25 7.61
C LEU A 139 -16.56 20.74 6.43
N GLY A 140 -15.29 20.33 6.33
CA GLY A 140 -14.39 20.65 5.23
C GLY A 140 -14.87 20.08 3.90
N THR A 141 -15.25 18.80 3.86
CA THR A 141 -15.84 18.15 2.68
C THR A 141 -17.16 18.83 2.29
N GLY A 142 -18.02 19.13 3.26
CA GLY A 142 -19.28 19.84 3.03
C GLY A 142 -19.07 21.23 2.43
N GLY A 143 -18.16 22.01 3.02
CA GLY A 143 -17.79 23.35 2.54
C GLY A 143 -17.19 23.32 1.13
N ALA A 144 -16.33 22.34 0.83
CA ALA A 144 -15.75 22.17 -0.50
C ALA A 144 -16.83 21.85 -1.56
N LEU A 145 -17.75 20.93 -1.26
CA LEU A 145 -18.86 20.59 -2.17
C LEU A 145 -19.81 21.76 -2.38
N LEU A 146 -20.14 22.52 -1.33
CA LEU A 146 -20.94 23.75 -1.43
C LEU A 146 -20.24 24.77 -2.32
N LEU A 147 -18.95 25.00 -2.11
CA LEU A 147 -18.15 25.91 -2.92
C LEU A 147 -18.15 25.50 -4.39
N MET A 148 -17.93 24.21 -4.68
CA MET A 148 -17.97 23.67 -6.04
C MET A 148 -19.35 23.85 -6.68
N GLY A 149 -20.44 23.57 -5.96
CA GLY A 149 -21.81 23.76 -6.48
C GLY A 149 -22.20 25.23 -6.70
N VAL A 150 -21.61 26.16 -5.93
CA VAL A 150 -21.80 27.60 -6.15
C VAL A 150 -20.99 28.08 -7.35
N LEU A 151 -19.73 27.64 -7.48
CA LEU A 151 -18.83 28.00 -8.57
C LEU A 151 -19.09 27.21 -9.87
N SER A 152 -19.94 26.18 -9.85
CA SER A 152 -20.19 25.38 -11.04
C SER A 152 -20.75 26.23 -12.18
N PRO A 153 -20.25 26.10 -13.43
CA PRO A 153 -20.80 26.79 -14.59
C PRO A 153 -22.29 26.55 -14.82
N SER A 154 -22.92 27.41 -15.63
CA SER A 154 -24.30 27.20 -16.08
C SER A 154 -24.47 25.95 -16.94
N ALA A 155 -23.40 25.50 -17.61
CA ALA A 155 -23.37 24.25 -18.37
C ALA A 155 -23.40 22.99 -17.48
N THR A 156 -23.14 23.12 -16.16
CA THR A 156 -23.21 21.98 -15.25
C THR A 156 -24.64 21.45 -15.16
N PRO A 157 -24.85 20.14 -15.36
CA PRO A 157 -26.18 19.52 -15.20
C PRO A 157 -26.82 19.86 -13.85
N GLY A 158 -28.10 20.21 -13.89
CA GLY A 158 -28.81 20.73 -12.71
C GLY A 158 -28.89 19.75 -11.55
N ASP A 159 -29.00 18.46 -11.85
CA ASP A 159 -28.98 17.35 -10.89
C ASP A 159 -27.60 17.18 -10.23
N ILE A 160 -26.51 17.29 -10.98
CA ILE A 160 -25.14 17.25 -10.44
C ILE A 160 -24.91 18.44 -9.52
N ARG A 161 -25.27 19.66 -9.97
CA ARG A 161 -25.14 20.88 -9.17
C ARG A 161 -25.96 20.79 -7.88
N ALA A 162 -27.22 20.35 -7.98
CA ALA A 162 -28.08 20.11 -6.83
C ALA A 162 -27.47 19.05 -5.90
N GLY A 163 -26.93 17.96 -6.45
CA GLY A 163 -26.25 16.92 -5.71
C GLY A 163 -25.07 17.45 -4.89
N MET A 164 -24.19 18.25 -5.50
CA MET A 164 -23.07 18.91 -4.80
C MET A 164 -23.56 19.79 -3.65
N LEU A 165 -24.60 20.59 -3.89
CA LEU A 165 -25.14 21.50 -2.86
C LEU A 165 -25.83 20.74 -1.72
N LEU A 166 -26.64 19.73 -2.03
CA LEU A 166 -27.39 18.94 -1.05
C LEU A 166 -26.45 18.07 -0.21
N LEU A 167 -25.53 17.34 -0.85
CA LEU A 167 -24.51 16.57 -0.14
C LEU A 167 -23.59 17.50 0.66
N GLY A 168 -23.21 18.64 0.08
CA GLY A 168 -22.39 19.65 0.76
C GLY A 168 -23.07 20.17 2.03
N ALA A 169 -24.35 20.52 1.95
CA ALA A 169 -25.15 20.95 3.10
C ALA A 169 -25.28 19.84 4.15
N LEU A 170 -25.51 18.59 3.72
CA LEU A 170 -25.61 17.43 4.61
C LEU A 170 -24.30 17.20 5.39
N PHE A 171 -23.16 17.14 4.70
CA PHE A 171 -21.85 16.97 5.33
C PHE A 171 -21.49 18.16 6.24
N ALA A 172 -21.79 19.38 5.82
CA ALA A 172 -21.59 20.57 6.65
C ALA A 172 -22.46 20.53 7.92
N ALA A 173 -23.72 20.11 7.82
CA ALA A 173 -24.61 19.94 8.96
C ALA A 173 -24.11 18.84 9.90
N ILE A 174 -23.71 17.68 9.39
CA ILE A 174 -23.12 16.59 10.20
C ILE A 174 -21.86 17.09 10.92
N GLY A 175 -20.97 17.80 10.21
CA GLY A 175 -19.77 18.37 10.78
C GLY A 175 -20.07 19.40 11.87
N ALA A 176 -21.00 20.32 11.62
CA ALA A 176 -21.40 21.34 12.58
C ALA A 176 -22.05 20.72 13.83
N VAL A 177 -23.00 19.79 13.67
CA VAL A 177 -23.61 19.07 14.79
C VAL A 177 -22.54 18.32 15.59
N THR A 178 -21.61 17.66 14.92
CA THR A 178 -20.51 16.94 15.59
C THR A 178 -19.61 17.87 16.38
N LEU A 179 -19.32 19.07 15.88
CA LEU A 179 -18.42 20.02 16.54
C LEU A 179 -19.09 20.84 17.65
N PHE A 180 -20.38 21.14 17.52
CA PHE A 180 -21.09 22.05 18.42
C PHE A 180 -22.08 21.36 19.37
N ALA A 181 -22.62 20.19 19.03
CA ALA A 181 -23.59 19.49 19.87
C ALA A 181 -22.97 18.35 20.70
N VAL A 182 -21.83 17.79 20.27
CA VAL A 182 -21.13 16.74 21.03
C VAL A 182 -20.28 17.40 22.12
N THR A 183 -20.51 17.03 23.38
CA THR A 183 -19.68 17.47 24.51
C THR A 183 -18.28 16.86 24.42
N ASP A 184 -17.26 17.71 24.51
CA ASP A 184 -15.83 17.38 24.43
C ASP A 184 -15.46 16.45 23.26
N PRO A 185 -15.68 16.91 22.00
CA PRO A 185 -15.49 16.07 20.81
C PRO A 185 -14.02 15.69 20.56
N HIS A 186 -13.08 16.34 21.23
CA HIS A 186 -11.65 16.02 21.17
C HIS A 186 -11.29 14.78 22.02
N LEU A 187 -12.03 14.54 23.12
CA LEU A 187 -11.83 13.39 24.01
C LEU A 187 -12.62 12.15 23.58
N ARG A 188 -13.70 12.34 22.82
CA ARG A 188 -14.50 11.23 22.28
C ARG A 188 -13.85 10.69 21.01
N HIS A 189 -13.81 9.37 20.89
CA HIS A 189 -13.26 8.68 19.73
C HIS A 189 -14.28 7.76 19.06
N ILE A 190 -14.24 7.72 17.73
CA ILE A 190 -14.97 6.76 16.91
C ILE A 190 -14.13 5.48 16.88
N SER A 191 -14.76 4.34 17.14
CA SER A 191 -14.07 3.05 17.09
C SER A 191 -13.66 2.71 15.66
N PHE A 192 -12.52 2.05 15.50
CA PHE A 192 -12.05 1.64 14.18
C PHE A 192 -13.05 0.73 13.46
N GLU A 193 -13.73 -0.15 14.20
CA GLU A 193 -14.77 -1.03 13.67
C GLU A 193 -15.93 -0.23 13.06
N THR A 194 -16.35 0.85 13.72
CA THR A 194 -17.40 1.72 13.20
C THR A 194 -16.96 2.40 11.91
N VAL A 195 -15.71 2.90 11.87
CA VAL A 195 -15.13 3.51 10.66
C VAL A 195 -15.07 2.50 9.52
N LEU A 196 -14.55 1.29 9.79
CA LEU A 196 -14.42 0.23 8.81
C LEU A 196 -15.77 -0.21 8.25
N LEU A 197 -16.76 -0.48 9.12
CA LEU A 197 -18.10 -0.88 8.70
C LEU A 197 -18.80 0.21 7.92
N THR A 198 -18.66 1.48 8.34
CA THR A 198 -19.23 2.62 7.61
C THR A 198 -18.58 2.76 6.23
N PHE A 199 -17.25 2.66 6.14
CA PHE A 199 -16.55 2.68 4.86
C PHE A 199 -17.03 1.56 3.93
N CYS A 200 -17.09 0.32 4.42
CA CYS A 200 -17.59 -0.82 3.65
C CYS A 200 -19.05 -0.62 3.19
N ALA A 201 -19.92 -0.13 4.07
CA ALA A 201 -21.31 0.15 3.74
C ALA A 201 -21.44 1.25 2.68
N VAL A 202 -20.63 2.31 2.76
CA VAL A 202 -20.61 3.40 1.76
C VAL A 202 -20.14 2.87 0.40
N VAL A 203 -19.07 2.08 0.34
CA VAL A 203 -18.60 1.50 -0.93
C VAL A 203 -19.66 0.60 -1.56
N LEU A 204 -20.33 -0.23 -0.75
CA LEU A 204 -21.44 -1.07 -1.23
C LEU A 204 -22.61 -0.21 -1.71
N ALA A 205 -23.01 0.80 -0.96
CA ALA A 205 -24.10 1.71 -1.34
C ALA A 205 -23.78 2.42 -2.65
N ILE A 206 -22.56 2.93 -2.83
CA ILE A 206 -22.12 3.56 -4.08
C ILE A 206 -22.20 2.56 -5.23
N THR A 207 -21.74 1.32 -5.04
CA THR A 207 -21.69 0.31 -6.10
C THR A 207 -23.08 -0.21 -6.48
N TRP A 208 -24.00 -0.32 -5.52
CA TRP A 208 -25.32 -0.90 -5.73
C TRP A 208 -26.41 0.11 -6.06
N LEU A 209 -26.30 1.34 -5.55
CA LEU A 209 -27.37 2.34 -5.63
C LEU A 209 -27.04 3.48 -6.59
N PHE A 210 -25.76 3.82 -6.79
CA PHE A 210 -25.40 4.97 -7.61
C PHE A 210 -25.44 4.62 -9.11
N PRO A 211 -26.22 5.37 -9.93
CA PRO A 211 -26.44 5.04 -11.34
C PRO A 211 -25.27 5.53 -12.21
N PHE A 212 -24.08 4.96 -12.05
CA PHE A 212 -22.92 5.31 -12.88
C PHE A 212 -23.15 5.09 -14.38
N GLY A 213 -24.07 4.20 -14.75
CA GLY A 213 -24.26 3.69 -16.09
C GLY A 213 -23.53 2.37 -16.33
N ARG A 214 -23.78 1.78 -17.49
CA ARG A 214 -23.04 0.63 -18.01
C ARG A 214 -22.29 1.08 -19.25
N TYR A 215 -20.97 0.90 -19.22
CA TYR A 215 -20.07 1.21 -20.32
C TYR A 215 -19.32 -0.06 -20.69
N GLU A 216 -19.67 -0.64 -21.84
CA GLU A 216 -19.05 -1.87 -22.34
C GLU A 216 -18.78 -1.75 -23.83
N PHE A 217 -17.75 -2.44 -24.33
CA PHE A 217 -17.55 -2.62 -25.76
C PHE A 217 -18.04 -4.02 -26.13
N VAL A 218 -19.05 -4.09 -26.99
CA VAL A 218 -19.59 -5.36 -27.53
C VAL A 218 -19.61 -5.23 -29.05
N ASP A 219 -19.04 -6.23 -29.74
CA ASP A 219 -19.00 -6.30 -31.21
C ASP A 219 -18.44 -5.04 -31.91
N GLY A 220 -17.45 -4.38 -31.29
CA GLY A 220 -16.81 -3.19 -31.84
C GLY A 220 -17.60 -1.88 -31.65
N ALA A 221 -18.74 -1.90 -30.95
CA ALA A 221 -19.53 -0.72 -30.62
C ALA A 221 -19.54 -0.47 -29.09
N PRO A 222 -19.43 0.79 -28.64
CA PRO A 222 -19.63 1.13 -27.24
C PRO A 222 -21.13 1.07 -26.89
N ILE A 223 -21.47 0.34 -25.84
CA ILE A 223 -22.78 0.32 -25.20
C ILE A 223 -22.74 1.30 -24.03
N VAL A 224 -23.67 2.26 -24.04
CA VAL A 224 -23.88 3.23 -22.95
C VAL A 224 -25.33 3.13 -22.50
N GLU A 225 -25.56 2.41 -21.40
CA GLU A 225 -26.89 2.26 -20.80
C GLU A 225 -26.98 3.01 -19.48
N SER A 226 -28.12 3.66 -19.24
CA SER A 226 -28.43 4.23 -17.93
C SER A 226 -28.73 3.12 -16.92
N GLY A 227 -28.20 3.24 -15.71
CA GLY A 227 -28.40 2.25 -14.66
C GLY A 227 -27.23 2.15 -13.70
N THR A 228 -27.26 1.15 -12.83
CA THR A 228 -26.17 0.83 -11.91
C THR A 228 -25.17 -0.12 -12.57
N VAL A 229 -23.93 -0.15 -12.06
CA VAL A 229 -22.84 -0.97 -12.63
C VAL A 229 -23.20 -2.46 -12.79
N ASN A 230 -22.54 -3.16 -13.71
CA ASN A 230 -22.81 -4.57 -14.01
C ASN A 230 -22.63 -5.48 -12.78
N MET A 231 -23.36 -6.61 -12.74
CA MET A 231 -23.22 -7.65 -11.71
C MET A 231 -21.81 -8.26 -11.67
N THR A 232 -21.12 -8.30 -12.81
CA THR A 232 -19.70 -8.68 -12.92
C THR A 232 -18.75 -7.77 -12.14
N THR A 233 -19.24 -6.59 -11.69
CA THR A 233 -18.53 -5.67 -10.79
C THR A 233 -19.16 -5.68 -9.39
N LYS A 234 -20.49 -5.64 -9.28
CA LYS A 234 -21.20 -5.63 -7.97
C LYS A 234 -20.91 -6.85 -7.12
N GLY A 235 -21.04 -8.04 -7.71
CA GLY A 235 -20.86 -9.30 -7.00
C GLY A 235 -19.46 -9.41 -6.42
N PRO A 236 -18.41 -9.27 -7.24
CA PRO A 236 -17.04 -9.38 -6.75
C PRO A 236 -16.63 -8.31 -5.72
N TRP A 237 -17.09 -7.06 -5.85
CA TRP A 237 -16.87 -6.06 -4.80
C TRP A 237 -17.55 -6.44 -3.48
N THR A 238 -18.77 -6.95 -3.54
CA THR A 238 -19.51 -7.42 -2.36
C THR A 238 -18.77 -8.55 -1.66
N VAL A 239 -18.29 -9.53 -2.43
CA VAL A 239 -17.49 -10.65 -1.92
C VAL A 239 -16.16 -10.16 -1.34
N THR A 240 -15.46 -9.24 -2.01
CA THR A 240 -14.19 -8.67 -1.53
C THR A 240 -14.37 -7.96 -0.19
N ILE A 241 -15.43 -7.18 -0.03
CA ILE A 241 -15.76 -6.49 1.23
C ILE A 241 -16.11 -7.51 2.32
N ALA A 242 -16.86 -8.55 1.98
CA ALA A 242 -17.13 -9.64 2.93
C ALA A 242 -15.84 -10.33 3.37
N ILE A 243 -14.92 -10.63 2.44
CA ILE A 243 -13.60 -11.21 2.74
C ILE A 243 -12.81 -10.29 3.68
N LEU A 244 -12.74 -8.98 3.41
CA LEU A 244 -12.06 -8.00 4.27
C LEU A 244 -12.61 -8.04 5.71
N LEU A 245 -13.94 -8.00 5.87
CA LEU A 245 -14.58 -7.98 7.18
C LEU A 245 -14.40 -9.32 7.92
N VAL A 246 -14.60 -10.44 7.24
CA VAL A 246 -14.40 -11.79 7.80
C VAL A 246 -12.93 -11.97 8.20
N ALA A 247 -11.99 -11.54 7.37
CA ALA A 247 -10.56 -11.57 7.66
C ALA A 247 -10.21 -10.72 8.88
N TYR A 248 -10.79 -9.52 9.01
CA TYR A 248 -10.56 -8.66 10.16
C TYR A 248 -11.12 -9.27 11.46
N PHE A 249 -12.42 -9.58 11.51
CA PHE A 249 -13.04 -10.09 12.73
C PHE A 249 -12.56 -11.51 13.06
N GLY A 250 -12.46 -12.38 12.05
CA GLY A 250 -11.92 -13.73 12.18
C GLY A 250 -10.44 -13.73 12.55
N GLY A 251 -9.65 -12.79 12.01
CA GLY A 251 -8.26 -12.58 12.39
C GLY A 251 -8.09 -12.18 13.85
N ARG A 252 -9.01 -11.35 14.39
CA ARG A 252 -9.00 -10.99 15.82
C ARG A 252 -9.35 -12.17 16.71
N ALA A 253 -10.37 -12.94 16.34
CA ALA A 253 -10.72 -14.17 17.04
C ALA A 253 -9.54 -15.15 17.01
N LEU A 254 -8.91 -15.35 15.85
CA LEU A 254 -7.74 -16.22 15.71
C LEU A 254 -6.56 -15.74 16.55
N ALA A 255 -6.25 -14.45 16.53
CA ALA A 255 -5.18 -13.87 17.33
C ALA A 255 -5.40 -14.06 18.84
N SER A 256 -6.66 -14.14 19.30
CA SER A 256 -6.98 -14.46 20.70
C SER A 256 -6.75 -15.93 21.05
N LEU A 257 -6.81 -16.84 20.06
CA LEU A 257 -6.64 -18.29 20.25
C LEU A 257 -5.16 -18.72 20.18
N ILE A 258 -4.43 -18.25 19.17
CA ILE A 258 -3.05 -18.71 18.88
C ILE A 258 -1.97 -17.65 19.18
N GLY A 259 -2.38 -16.46 19.64
CA GLY A 259 -1.51 -15.30 19.82
C GLY A 259 -1.25 -14.53 18.52
N SER A 260 -0.85 -13.26 18.66
CA SER A 260 -0.63 -12.36 17.51
C SER A 260 0.67 -12.62 16.76
N ARG A 261 1.68 -13.19 17.41
CA ARG A 261 3.02 -13.44 16.82
C ARG A 261 3.00 -14.32 15.56
N PRO A 262 2.38 -15.52 15.55
CA PRO A 262 2.34 -16.35 14.33
C PRO A 262 1.60 -15.65 13.20
N LEU A 263 0.51 -14.94 13.51
CA LEU A 263 -0.27 -14.20 12.52
C LEU A 263 0.54 -13.05 11.89
N ARG A 264 1.24 -12.25 12.70
CA ARG A 264 2.15 -11.20 12.22
C ARG A 264 3.25 -11.77 11.34
N LEU A 265 3.89 -12.87 11.76
CA LEU A 265 4.96 -13.50 10.98
C LEU A 265 4.44 -14.02 9.64
N GLY A 266 3.31 -14.72 9.63
CA GLY A 266 2.67 -15.19 8.40
C GLY A 266 2.33 -14.05 7.46
N LEU A 267 1.78 -12.95 7.99
CA LEU A 267 1.45 -11.77 7.18
C LEU A 267 2.68 -11.01 6.69
N SER A 268 3.75 -10.92 7.47
CA SER A 268 5.02 -10.36 7.00
C SER A 268 5.58 -11.16 5.83
N VAL A 269 5.54 -12.50 5.90
CA VAL A 269 5.93 -13.37 4.78
C VAL A 269 4.99 -13.16 3.59
N TRP A 270 3.67 -13.10 3.82
CA TRP A 270 2.69 -12.85 2.77
C TRP A 270 2.88 -11.50 2.08
N TRP A 271 3.15 -10.41 2.79
CA TRP A 271 3.37 -9.12 2.13
C TRP A 271 4.66 -9.10 1.31
N VAL A 272 5.66 -9.90 1.65
CA VAL A 272 6.86 -10.02 0.80
C VAL A 272 6.61 -10.91 -0.43
N VAL A 273 5.93 -12.05 -0.27
CA VAL A 273 5.85 -13.09 -1.30
C VAL A 273 4.51 -13.14 -2.03
N GLY A 274 3.41 -12.89 -1.31
CA GLY A 274 2.03 -13.00 -1.76
C GLY A 274 1.72 -12.19 -3.01
N PRO A 275 2.05 -10.89 -3.09
CA PRO A 275 1.85 -10.11 -4.31
C PRO A 275 2.59 -10.68 -5.53
N ALA A 276 3.82 -11.20 -5.36
CA ALA A 276 4.54 -11.88 -6.44
C ALA A 276 3.86 -13.17 -6.87
N PHE A 277 3.39 -13.95 -5.90
CA PHE A 277 2.60 -15.15 -6.13
C PHE A 277 1.32 -14.84 -6.92
N LEU A 278 0.56 -13.82 -6.50
CA LEU A 278 -0.68 -13.43 -7.18
C LEU A 278 -0.42 -12.98 -8.61
N ILE A 279 0.62 -12.18 -8.85
CA ILE A 279 0.94 -11.69 -10.20
C ILE A 279 1.45 -12.82 -11.10
N PHE A 280 2.44 -13.59 -10.65
CA PHE A 280 3.18 -14.50 -11.52
C PHE A 280 2.61 -15.92 -11.57
N LEU A 281 1.74 -16.31 -10.64
CA LEU A 281 1.13 -17.64 -10.62
C LEU A 281 -0.39 -17.59 -10.80
N VAL A 282 -1.07 -16.63 -10.17
CA VAL A 282 -2.54 -16.55 -10.31
C VAL A 282 -2.95 -15.79 -11.56
N LEU A 283 -2.49 -14.54 -11.71
CA LEU A 283 -2.85 -13.70 -12.83
C LEU A 283 -2.21 -14.17 -14.12
N ARG A 284 -0.94 -14.59 -14.08
CA ARG A 284 -0.20 -15.05 -15.28
C ARG A 284 -0.57 -16.46 -15.73
N ASP A 285 -1.11 -17.29 -14.85
CA ASP A 285 -1.48 -18.70 -15.10
C ASP A 285 -0.41 -19.50 -15.90
N PRO A 286 0.76 -19.80 -15.29
CA PRO A 286 1.84 -20.49 -15.97
C PRO A 286 1.47 -21.95 -16.31
N ALA A 287 1.68 -22.33 -17.57
CA ALA A 287 1.49 -23.68 -18.09
C ALA A 287 2.68 -24.60 -17.70
N PHE A 288 2.71 -25.06 -16.45
CA PHE A 288 3.81 -25.89 -15.96
C PHE A 288 3.93 -27.23 -16.68
N ASP A 289 5.13 -27.52 -17.18
CA ASP A 289 5.57 -28.87 -17.52
C ASP A 289 6.05 -29.58 -16.25
N TRP A 290 5.20 -30.44 -15.70
CA TRP A 290 5.48 -31.12 -14.44
C TRP A 290 6.64 -32.10 -14.54
N ASP A 291 6.90 -32.68 -15.71
CA ASP A 291 8.04 -33.58 -15.90
C ASP A 291 9.35 -32.80 -15.81
N TYR A 292 9.41 -31.63 -16.45
CA TYR A 292 10.55 -30.73 -16.33
C TYR A 292 10.71 -30.19 -14.89
N VAL A 293 9.61 -29.79 -14.24
CA VAL A 293 9.65 -29.28 -12.86
C VAL A 293 10.21 -30.34 -11.89
N LEU A 294 9.76 -31.59 -12.01
CA LEU A 294 10.19 -32.67 -11.12
C LEU A 294 11.62 -33.16 -11.43
N SER A 295 12.03 -33.16 -12.70
CA SER A 295 13.35 -33.68 -13.11
C SER A 295 14.47 -32.65 -13.05
N VAL A 296 14.16 -31.35 -13.16
CA VAL A 296 15.17 -30.27 -13.22
C VAL A 296 15.01 -29.28 -12.08
N ASP A 297 13.83 -28.68 -11.94
CA ASP A 297 13.64 -27.54 -11.04
C ASP A 297 13.70 -27.92 -9.56
N LEU A 298 12.99 -29.00 -9.20
CA LEU A 298 12.95 -29.48 -7.83
C LEU A 298 14.34 -29.97 -7.36
N PRO A 299 15.09 -30.80 -8.13
CA PRO A 299 16.47 -31.16 -7.77
C PRO A 299 17.39 -29.95 -7.62
N LEU A 300 17.29 -28.95 -8.49
CA LEU A 300 18.07 -27.71 -8.38
C LEU A 300 17.72 -26.93 -7.10
N ALA A 301 16.43 -26.78 -6.79
CA ALA A 301 15.99 -26.11 -5.58
C ALA A 301 16.48 -26.84 -4.31
N ILE A 302 16.44 -28.18 -4.30
CA ILE A 302 16.97 -29.00 -3.20
C ILE A 302 18.49 -28.83 -3.08
N ALA A 303 19.23 -28.89 -4.19
CA ALA A 303 20.68 -28.76 -4.21
C ALA A 303 21.13 -27.39 -3.70
N PHE A 304 20.55 -26.30 -4.20
CA PHE A 304 20.87 -24.95 -3.72
C PHE A 304 20.36 -24.69 -2.30
N GLY A 305 19.16 -25.18 -1.97
CA GLY A 305 18.55 -24.99 -0.66
C GLY A 305 19.37 -25.67 0.43
N LEU A 306 19.54 -27.00 0.34
CA LEU A 306 20.25 -27.77 1.34
C LEU A 306 21.76 -27.55 1.27
N GLY A 307 22.34 -27.54 0.07
CA GLY A 307 23.79 -27.32 -0.12
C GLY A 307 24.23 -25.93 0.32
N GLY A 308 23.54 -24.89 -0.17
CA GLY A 308 23.80 -23.51 0.25
C GLY A 308 23.51 -23.31 1.75
N GLY A 309 22.44 -23.90 2.28
CA GLY A 309 22.11 -23.84 3.70
C GLY A 309 23.18 -24.48 4.58
N ALA A 310 23.73 -25.63 4.17
CA ALA A 310 24.84 -26.29 4.87
C ALA A 310 26.11 -25.44 4.85
N VAL A 311 26.45 -24.84 3.69
CA VAL A 311 27.59 -23.92 3.55
C VAL A 311 27.43 -22.71 4.46
N LEU A 312 26.27 -22.04 4.44
CA LEU A 312 26.02 -20.87 5.29
C LEU A 312 26.02 -21.23 6.78
N PHE A 313 25.45 -22.38 7.15
CA PHE A 313 25.53 -22.86 8.52
C PHE A 313 26.97 -23.13 8.96
N ALA A 314 27.82 -23.64 8.08
CA ALA A 314 29.23 -23.86 8.36
C ALA A 314 30.00 -22.53 8.50
N LEU A 315 29.79 -21.57 7.59
CA LEU A 315 30.49 -20.28 7.55
C LEU A 315 30.11 -19.33 8.67
N THR A 316 28.93 -19.49 9.26
CA THR A 316 28.49 -18.73 10.44
C THR A 316 29.08 -19.27 11.76
N LYS A 317 30.02 -20.23 11.73
CA LYS A 317 30.76 -20.62 12.94
C LYS A 317 31.63 -19.44 13.43
N PRO A 318 31.68 -19.17 14.75
CA PRO A 318 32.57 -18.17 15.31
C PRO A 318 34.03 -18.38 14.86
N GLY A 319 34.71 -17.31 14.46
CA GLY A 319 36.10 -17.35 14.00
C GLY A 319 36.30 -17.60 12.49
N LEU A 320 35.25 -17.88 11.71
CA LEU A 320 35.35 -18.07 10.25
C LEU A 320 35.00 -16.82 9.43
N GLY A 321 34.96 -15.65 10.05
CA GLY A 321 34.49 -14.41 9.40
C GLY A 321 35.28 -14.03 8.15
N ASP A 322 36.61 -14.08 8.20
CA ASP A 322 37.46 -13.72 7.07
C ASP A 322 37.38 -14.75 5.94
N ILE A 323 37.25 -16.04 6.29
CA ILE A 323 37.01 -17.12 5.33
C ILE A 323 35.67 -16.92 4.63
N ALA A 324 34.61 -16.58 5.37
CA ALA A 324 33.29 -16.31 4.82
C ALA A 324 33.30 -15.13 3.85
N ARG A 325 33.99 -14.04 4.20
CA ARG A 325 34.17 -12.88 3.30
C ARG A 325 34.95 -13.23 2.05
N GLY A 326 36.07 -13.96 2.19
CA GLY A 326 36.90 -14.37 1.05
C GLY A 326 36.15 -15.31 0.09
N LEU A 327 35.49 -16.34 0.62
CA LEU A 327 34.67 -17.25 -0.18
C LEU A 327 33.44 -16.56 -0.78
N GLY A 328 32.82 -15.63 -0.03
CA GLY A 328 31.71 -14.81 -0.52
C GLY A 328 32.13 -13.92 -1.68
N ALA A 329 33.29 -13.24 -1.59
CA ALA A 329 33.82 -12.41 -2.66
C ALA A 329 34.20 -13.23 -3.90
N LEU A 330 34.82 -14.39 -3.71
CA LEU A 330 35.12 -15.34 -4.79
C LEU A 330 33.82 -15.81 -5.48
N MET A 331 32.82 -16.23 -4.70
CA MET A 331 31.52 -16.65 -5.23
C MET A 331 30.80 -15.51 -5.95
N PHE A 332 30.92 -14.28 -5.45
CA PHE A 332 30.35 -13.09 -6.10
C PHE A 332 31.02 -12.80 -7.44
N GLY A 333 32.36 -12.89 -7.51
CA GLY A 333 33.10 -12.79 -8.76
C GLY A 333 32.70 -13.87 -9.77
N PHE A 334 32.56 -15.12 -9.31
CA PHE A 334 32.03 -16.21 -10.12
C PHE A 334 30.61 -15.90 -10.61
N ALA A 335 29.72 -15.41 -9.75
CA ALA A 335 28.35 -15.08 -10.11
C ALA A 335 28.29 -13.96 -11.15
N ILE A 336 29.07 -12.88 -10.98
CA ILE A 336 29.20 -11.80 -11.97
C ILE A 336 29.68 -12.35 -13.31
N PHE A 337 30.73 -13.17 -13.30
CA PHE A 337 31.24 -13.79 -14.52
C PHE A 337 30.14 -14.57 -15.26
N ASN A 338 29.31 -15.35 -14.56
CA ASN A 338 28.21 -16.09 -15.19
C ASN A 338 27.14 -15.16 -15.80
N TRP A 339 26.91 -13.98 -15.22
CA TRP A 339 26.01 -12.97 -15.81
C TRP A 339 26.61 -12.33 -17.06
N VAL A 340 27.89 -11.96 -17.02
CA VAL A 340 28.63 -11.42 -18.17
C VAL A 340 28.68 -12.45 -19.31
N ALA A 341 29.03 -13.69 -19.00
CA ALA A 341 29.07 -14.78 -19.97
C ALA A 341 27.71 -15.01 -20.64
N ALA A 342 26.62 -14.92 -19.87
CA ALA A 342 25.27 -15.02 -20.42
C ALA A 342 24.88 -13.83 -21.30
N PHE A 343 25.30 -12.61 -20.96
CA PHE A 343 25.11 -11.43 -21.80
C PHE A 343 25.78 -11.59 -23.17
N PHE A 344 26.98 -12.16 -23.21
CA PHE A 344 27.69 -12.46 -24.45
C PHE A 344 27.33 -13.82 -25.08
N GLY A 345 26.40 -14.57 -24.50
CA GLY A 345 25.95 -15.85 -25.04
C GLY A 345 27.00 -16.97 -25.07
N TRP A 346 28.00 -16.93 -24.18
CA TRP A 346 29.11 -17.89 -24.20
C TRP A 346 28.68 -19.33 -23.92
N TYR A 347 27.71 -19.53 -23.03
CA TYR A 347 27.11 -20.85 -22.76
C TYR A 347 25.69 -20.71 -22.17
N PRO A 348 24.82 -21.71 -22.38
CA PRO A 348 23.49 -21.70 -21.83
C PRO A 348 23.51 -22.04 -20.34
N MET A 349 22.97 -21.14 -19.52
CA MET A 349 22.77 -21.37 -18.08
C MET A 349 21.42 -20.84 -17.63
N LEU A 350 20.67 -21.68 -16.91
CA LEU A 350 19.35 -21.32 -16.39
C LEU A 350 19.43 -20.07 -15.50
N GLN A 351 18.50 -19.14 -15.69
CA GLN A 351 18.43 -17.89 -14.94
C GLN A 351 18.36 -18.12 -13.43
N LYS A 352 17.58 -19.11 -12.98
CA LYS A 352 17.45 -19.46 -11.55
C LYS A 352 18.78 -19.85 -10.90
N VAL A 353 19.67 -20.52 -11.66
CA VAL A 353 20.99 -20.93 -11.18
C VAL A 353 21.91 -19.70 -11.05
N ARG A 354 21.89 -18.81 -12.05
CA ARG A 354 22.63 -17.53 -12.00
C ARG A 354 22.20 -16.67 -10.82
N PHE A 355 20.90 -16.50 -10.61
CA PHE A 355 20.37 -15.79 -9.45
C PHE A 355 20.79 -16.46 -8.13
N SER A 356 20.74 -17.79 -8.06
CA SER A 356 21.13 -18.51 -6.84
C SER A 356 22.58 -18.28 -6.46
N PHE A 357 23.51 -18.24 -7.42
CA PHE A 357 24.91 -17.92 -7.13
C PHE A 357 25.11 -16.49 -6.63
N VAL A 358 24.42 -15.51 -7.24
CA VAL A 358 24.49 -14.11 -6.78
C VAL A 358 23.97 -14.01 -5.34
N VAL A 359 22.77 -14.53 -5.08
CA VAL A 359 22.15 -14.40 -3.75
C VAL A 359 22.93 -15.22 -2.71
N LEU A 360 23.43 -16.40 -3.06
CA LEU A 360 24.29 -17.18 -2.16
C LEU A 360 25.55 -16.41 -1.79
N ALA A 361 26.21 -15.77 -2.77
CA ALA A 361 27.39 -14.95 -2.52
C ALA A 361 27.08 -13.77 -1.57
N LEU A 362 25.94 -13.09 -1.75
CA LEU A 362 25.50 -12.04 -0.84
C LEU A 362 25.26 -12.58 0.58
N PHE A 363 24.60 -13.73 0.72
CA PHE A 363 24.42 -14.39 2.01
C PHE A 363 25.76 -14.80 2.64
N MET A 364 26.73 -15.28 1.86
CA MET A 364 28.07 -15.62 2.36
C MET A 364 28.82 -14.38 2.87
N LEU A 365 28.71 -13.26 2.16
CA LEU A 365 29.28 -11.98 2.60
C LEU A 365 28.62 -11.46 3.89
N MET A 366 27.33 -11.73 4.07
CA MET A 366 26.59 -11.40 5.29
C MET A 366 26.81 -12.41 6.43
N ALA A 367 27.31 -13.62 6.16
CA ALA A 367 27.44 -14.68 7.16
C ALA A 367 28.17 -14.25 8.46
N PRO A 368 29.23 -13.42 8.44
CA PRO A 368 29.89 -12.97 9.66
C PRO A 368 28.99 -12.19 10.63
N THR A 369 27.96 -11.48 10.15
CA THR A 369 27.04 -10.71 11.02
C THR A 369 26.08 -11.61 11.79
N PHE A 370 25.91 -12.86 11.34
CA PHE A 370 25.08 -13.88 11.98
C PHE A 370 25.93 -14.97 12.66
N ALA A 371 27.23 -14.73 12.83
CA ALA A 371 28.09 -15.62 13.60
C ALA A 371 27.74 -15.54 15.09
N GLY A 372 27.53 -16.69 15.74
CA GLY A 372 27.14 -16.73 17.14
C GLY A 372 26.43 -18.01 17.53
N GLU A 373 25.35 -17.88 18.30
CA GLU A 373 24.58 -19.01 18.80
C GLU A 373 24.02 -19.91 17.69
N ARG A 374 23.91 -21.20 17.99
CA ARG A 374 23.36 -22.20 17.05
C ARG A 374 21.96 -21.81 16.54
N SER A 375 21.15 -21.18 17.39
CA SER A 375 19.80 -20.71 17.06
C SER A 375 19.79 -19.65 15.94
N ALA A 376 20.66 -18.64 16.04
CA ALA A 376 20.81 -17.58 15.03
C ALA A 376 21.31 -18.15 13.70
N ARG A 377 22.29 -19.06 13.76
CA ARG A 377 22.87 -19.73 12.59
C ARG A 377 21.87 -20.59 11.85
N LEU A 378 21.04 -21.35 12.58
CA LEU A 378 19.96 -22.16 12.00
C LEU A 378 18.88 -21.27 11.38
N ARG A 379 18.53 -20.14 12.00
CA ARG A 379 17.58 -19.17 11.41
C ARG A 379 18.12 -18.57 10.11
N PHE A 380 19.41 -18.22 10.07
CA PHE A 380 20.05 -17.68 8.87
C PHE A 380 20.07 -18.70 7.72
N ALA A 381 20.47 -19.94 8.00
CA ALA A 381 20.43 -21.03 7.02
C ALA A 381 18.98 -21.36 6.60
N GLY A 382 18.03 -21.34 7.55
CA GLY A 382 16.60 -21.53 7.26
C GLY A 382 16.01 -20.42 6.38
N ALA A 383 16.41 -19.17 6.60
CA ALA A 383 16.02 -18.04 5.75
C ALA A 383 16.52 -18.22 4.31
N TRP A 384 17.75 -18.71 4.14
CA TRP A 384 18.28 -19.09 2.82
C TRP A 384 17.44 -20.20 2.15
N VAL A 385 17.14 -21.29 2.86
CA VAL A 385 16.32 -22.39 2.31
C VAL A 385 14.95 -21.87 1.89
N GLY A 386 14.30 -21.05 2.73
CA GLY A 386 13.02 -20.42 2.39
C GLY A 386 13.10 -19.54 1.15
N LEU A 387 14.15 -18.72 1.04
CA LEU A 387 14.40 -17.86 -0.13
C LEU A 387 14.61 -18.69 -1.39
N VAL A 388 15.36 -19.79 -1.34
CA VAL A 388 15.58 -20.66 -2.51
C VAL A 388 14.28 -21.32 -2.94
N VAL A 389 13.50 -21.89 -2.00
CA VAL A 389 12.23 -22.56 -2.32
C VAL A 389 11.25 -21.59 -2.96
N VAL A 390 11.02 -20.42 -2.35
CA VAL A 390 10.11 -19.40 -2.88
C VAL A 390 10.65 -18.81 -4.17
N GLY A 391 11.93 -18.46 -4.21
CA GLY A 391 12.57 -17.83 -5.36
C GLY A 391 12.59 -18.73 -6.58
N HIS A 392 12.96 -20.01 -6.43
CA HIS A 392 12.96 -20.96 -7.55
C HIS A 392 11.55 -21.18 -8.08
N TRP A 393 10.56 -21.34 -7.18
CA TRP A 393 9.17 -21.51 -7.59
C TRP A 393 8.65 -20.30 -8.37
N LEU A 394 8.89 -19.08 -7.88
CA LEU A 394 8.52 -17.85 -8.59
C LEU A 394 9.26 -17.71 -9.92
N ILE A 395 10.57 -18.00 -9.97
CA ILE A 395 11.36 -17.89 -11.21
C ILE A 395 10.89 -18.91 -12.24
N THR A 396 10.55 -20.14 -11.85
CA THR A 396 9.90 -21.08 -12.77
C THR A 396 8.57 -20.49 -13.27
N GLY A 397 7.71 -20.07 -12.34
CA GLY A 397 6.43 -19.44 -12.66
C GLY A 397 6.51 -18.20 -13.55
N ILE A 398 7.61 -17.43 -13.51
CA ILE A 398 7.88 -16.26 -14.37
C ILE A 398 8.36 -16.65 -15.77
N ASN A 399 9.12 -17.74 -15.89
CA ASN A 399 9.74 -18.14 -17.16
C ASN A 399 8.90 -19.16 -17.94
N THR A 400 7.92 -19.80 -17.31
CA THR A 400 6.98 -20.72 -17.97
C THR A 400 6.04 -19.94 -18.90
N PRO A 401 5.65 -20.46 -20.08
CA PRO A 401 4.60 -19.84 -20.90
C PRO A 401 3.27 -19.67 -20.14
N SER A 402 2.49 -18.66 -20.51
CA SER A 402 1.13 -18.46 -19.96
C SER A 402 0.12 -19.28 -20.74
N THR A 403 -0.93 -19.78 -20.07
CA THR A 403 -2.12 -20.38 -20.70
C THR A 403 -3.11 -19.35 -21.25
N LEU A 404 -2.95 -18.06 -20.90
CA LEU A 404 -3.88 -17.01 -21.27
C LEU A 404 -3.80 -16.70 -22.77
N ASP A 405 -4.96 -16.63 -23.42
CA ASP A 405 -5.08 -16.14 -24.78
C ASP A 405 -5.07 -14.60 -24.79
N ILE A 406 -3.87 -14.01 -24.87
CA ILE A 406 -3.68 -12.56 -24.90
C ILE A 406 -3.40 -12.07 -26.31
N ALA A 407 -4.15 -11.04 -26.74
CA ALA A 407 -4.01 -10.47 -28.09
C ALA A 407 -2.62 -9.87 -28.36
N ALA A 408 -1.95 -9.34 -27.33
CA ALA A 408 -0.56 -8.89 -27.42
C ALA A 408 0.12 -8.91 -26.04
N PRO A 409 1.40 -9.32 -25.93
CA PRO A 409 2.20 -9.11 -24.74
C PRO A 409 2.41 -7.60 -24.45
N PRO A 410 2.52 -7.17 -23.18
CA PRO A 410 2.41 -7.95 -21.94
C PRO A 410 0.96 -8.13 -21.45
N PHE A 411 0.72 -9.14 -20.59
CA PHE A 411 -0.59 -9.35 -19.95
C PHE A 411 -0.92 -8.30 -18.87
N LEU A 412 0.08 -7.61 -18.33
CA LEU A 412 -0.10 -6.53 -17.37
C LEU A 412 -0.26 -5.19 -18.10
N GLY A 413 -1.39 -4.51 -17.87
CA GLY A 413 -1.60 -3.15 -18.34
C GLY A 413 -0.71 -2.11 -17.64
N GLY A 414 -0.63 -0.91 -18.22
CA GLY A 414 0.19 0.18 -17.68
C GLY A 414 -0.14 0.53 -16.23
N PHE A 415 -1.42 0.57 -15.85
CA PHE A 415 -1.83 0.83 -14.47
C PHE A 415 -1.33 -0.25 -13.49
N VAL A 416 -1.57 -1.53 -13.81
CA VAL A 416 -1.13 -2.65 -12.94
C VAL A 416 0.38 -2.68 -12.84
N LEU A 417 1.10 -2.41 -13.94
CA LEU A 417 2.54 -2.29 -13.95
C LEU A 417 3.02 -1.15 -13.02
N SER A 418 2.40 0.03 -13.10
CA SER A 418 2.74 1.17 -12.21
C SER A 418 2.49 0.86 -10.75
N VAL A 419 1.34 0.26 -10.40
CA VAL A 419 1.04 -0.16 -9.02
C VAL A 419 2.03 -1.22 -8.53
N THR A 420 2.33 -2.19 -9.38
CA THR A 420 3.29 -3.26 -9.08
C THR A 420 4.69 -2.69 -8.83
N LEU A 421 5.14 -1.78 -9.70
CA LEU A 421 6.42 -1.12 -9.56
C LEU A 421 6.46 -0.29 -8.27
N ALA A 422 5.43 0.53 -8.01
CA ALA A 422 5.34 1.31 -6.79
C ALA A 422 5.39 0.41 -5.55
N TYR A 423 4.69 -0.72 -5.57
CA TYR A 423 4.69 -1.69 -4.49
C TYR A 423 6.08 -2.28 -4.22
N TYR A 424 6.76 -2.81 -5.24
CA TYR A 424 8.08 -3.39 -5.06
C TYR A 424 9.16 -2.35 -4.76
N VAL A 425 9.03 -1.13 -5.29
CA VAL A 425 9.90 -0.01 -4.92
C VAL A 425 9.71 0.32 -3.44
N MET A 426 8.48 0.46 -2.95
CA MET A 426 8.24 0.68 -1.51
C MET A 426 8.81 -0.44 -0.64
N LEU A 427 8.63 -1.71 -1.04
CA LEU A 427 9.21 -2.85 -0.32
C LEU A 427 10.74 -2.83 -0.32
N ALA A 428 11.37 -2.49 -1.45
CA ALA A 428 12.83 -2.43 -1.56
C ALA A 428 13.41 -1.21 -0.81
N SER A 429 12.66 -0.10 -0.79
CA SER A 429 13.04 1.12 -0.10
C SER A 429 12.88 1.02 1.41
N PHE A 430 12.03 0.15 1.95
CA PHE A 430 11.76 0.09 3.39
C PHE A 430 12.98 -0.37 4.22
N PRO A 431 13.71 -1.45 3.86
CA PRO A 431 14.98 -1.79 4.51
C PRO A 431 16.03 -0.69 4.35
N LEU A 432 16.10 -0.06 3.18
CA LEU A 432 17.04 1.04 2.92
C LEU A 432 16.73 2.26 3.79
N GLY A 433 15.45 2.60 3.95
CA GLY A 433 14.98 3.71 4.77
C GLY A 433 15.25 3.51 6.26
N ILE A 434 15.15 2.28 6.76
CA ILE A 434 15.54 1.93 8.14
C ILE A 434 17.05 1.89 8.32
N LEU A 435 17.82 1.58 7.27
CA LEU A 435 19.30 1.60 7.33
C LEU A 435 19.88 3.01 7.22
N MET A 436 19.10 3.97 6.69
CA MET A 436 19.50 5.37 6.49
C MET A 436 18.92 6.32 7.55
N ALA A 437 17.97 5.84 8.37
CA ALA A 437 17.43 6.51 9.55
C ALA A 437 18.13 5.98 10.80
#